data_AF-A0A7J4PEK6-F1
#
_entry.id   AF-A0A7J4PEK6-F1
#
_cell.length_a   1.000
_cell.length_b   1.000
_cell.length_c   1.000
_cell.angle_alpha   90.00
_cell.angle_beta   90.00
_cell.angle_gamma   90.00
#
_symmetry.space_group_name_H-M   'P 1'
#
loop_
_entity.id
_entity.type
_entity.pdbx_description
1 polymer ?
#
loop_
_entity_poly.entity_id
_entity_poly.type
_entity_poly.pdbx_seq_one_letter_code
_entity_poly.pdbx_strand_id
1 'polypeptide(L)'
;MYNKKVIEDKDIQNAFISSYGGKGKIPVIYELNKDFARILGAYAAEGSLHIRKRKGISKEGAHIFACGHDIQSLEELKKILARIFRRNFNVTCSGVDKNGRNFRIKSNSAVAYLFKFVLDVGQGSQGKEVSPYILSSSKSIQRAFFDEYTKGEGYCDKRRRVNPLLECTTKSKKLAEGLSLMAINLNCGLPSIRFRKENSSYQLRFVQYDLNSVKYRDLSGLLPKEIKEVKPTDGYVYDVGVEGNNNFVCAKGLILAHNTDGIYVGCSRSANNLPAFARCLDIKSSPSDKFWLSEPSKANEIIEQCNEKWRRELNYPGFGLESEAHDAMIFVKHKNYLIFDEEDGKFSMSTKGNNFKGSDKPNIARKALEKIMKKVLKENLQWEDEASARESVKQSIRRITRQLISELDFSDLDIEDLTLVQSVQPSRRYKPNPNGSISVFGARANALERVIGTPIKTATKFKFVVTKKPLPGITHPTKSGVKPIDYMYPIDHLEDRSEIDLRWYKEMVENFIKGAFGLEGVNRGVQRGLADWM
;
A
#
# COMPACT_ATOMS: atom_id res chain seq x y z
N MET A 1 -18.13 -4.50 -45.16
CA MET A 1 -16.93 -3.63 -45.11
C MET A 1 -17.25 -2.42 -44.27
N TYR A 2 -16.81 -2.38 -43.00
CA TYR A 2 -16.85 -1.15 -42.20
C TYR A 2 -15.67 -0.29 -42.67
N ASN A 3 -15.95 0.77 -43.43
CA ASN A 3 -14.93 1.80 -43.63
C ASN A 3 -14.55 2.33 -42.24
N LYS A 4 -13.27 2.18 -41.87
CA LYS A 4 -12.66 2.84 -40.72
C LYS A 4 -12.73 4.35 -40.96
N LYS A 5 -13.88 4.97 -40.71
CA LYS A 5 -13.96 6.41 -40.50
C LYS A 5 -13.28 6.70 -39.16
N VAL A 6 -12.32 7.60 -39.17
CA VAL A 6 -11.78 8.20 -37.94
C VAL A 6 -12.97 8.81 -37.20
N ILE A 7 -13.18 8.41 -35.94
CA ILE A 7 -14.21 8.99 -35.09
C ILE A 7 -13.69 10.36 -34.67
N GLU A 8 -14.37 11.43 -35.07
CA GLU A 8 -14.00 12.79 -34.68
C GLU A 8 -14.65 13.17 -33.33
N ASP A 9 -14.07 14.12 -32.59
CA ASP A 9 -14.62 14.56 -31.29
C ASP A 9 -16.08 15.01 -31.38
N LYS A 10 -16.46 15.63 -32.51
CA LYS A 10 -17.83 16.05 -32.80
C LYS A 10 -18.80 14.87 -32.95
N ASP A 11 -18.32 13.72 -33.42
CA ASP A 11 -19.12 12.50 -33.50
C ASP A 11 -19.38 11.94 -32.10
N ILE A 12 -18.39 11.99 -31.21
CA ILE A 12 -18.51 11.55 -29.82
C ILE A 12 -19.49 12.46 -29.04
N GLN A 13 -19.44 13.78 -29.26
CA GLN A 13 -20.35 14.73 -28.59
C GLN A 13 -21.84 14.48 -28.89
N ASN A 14 -22.15 13.91 -30.07
CA ASN A 14 -23.52 13.60 -30.48
C ASN A 14 -23.86 12.11 -30.34
N ALA A 15 -22.95 11.30 -29.80
CA ALA A 15 -23.14 9.88 -29.62
C ALA A 15 -24.09 9.58 -28.44
N PHE A 16 -24.78 8.45 -28.54
CA PHE A 16 -25.63 7.92 -27.48
C PHE A 16 -25.37 6.43 -27.24
N ILE A 17 -25.46 6.00 -25.98
CA ILE A 17 -25.44 4.61 -25.56
C ILE A 17 -26.87 4.10 -25.34
N SER A 18 -27.11 2.86 -25.69
CA SER A 18 -28.35 2.14 -25.36
C SER A 18 -28.04 0.67 -25.08
N SER A 19 -28.95 -0.01 -24.39
CA SER A 19 -28.88 -1.47 -24.23
C SER A 19 -29.37 -2.16 -25.50
N TYR A 20 -28.83 -3.34 -25.81
CA TYR A 20 -29.23 -4.13 -26.98
C TYR A 20 -30.74 -4.45 -26.94
N GLY A 21 -31.49 -3.95 -27.93
CA GLY A 21 -32.95 -4.07 -27.99
C GLY A 21 -33.72 -3.23 -26.94
N GLY A 22 -33.05 -2.33 -26.23
CA GLY A 22 -33.64 -1.47 -25.21
C GLY A 22 -34.29 -0.21 -25.79
N LYS A 23 -35.46 0.18 -25.27
CA LYS A 23 -36.09 1.48 -25.57
C LYS A 23 -35.47 2.54 -24.66
N GLY A 24 -34.61 3.38 -25.24
CA GLY A 24 -34.09 4.60 -24.61
C GLY A 24 -32.56 4.74 -24.69
N LYS A 25 -32.15 5.83 -25.34
CA LYS A 25 -30.76 6.26 -25.53
C LYS A 25 -30.37 7.24 -24.42
N ILE A 26 -29.09 7.26 -24.06
CA ILE A 26 -28.51 8.22 -23.11
C ILE A 26 -27.22 8.81 -23.71
N PRO A 27 -26.83 10.06 -23.42
CA PRO A 27 -25.58 10.64 -23.91
C PRO A 27 -24.34 9.82 -23.54
N VAL A 28 -23.25 9.95 -24.29
CA VAL A 28 -21.95 9.35 -23.95
C VAL A 28 -21.14 10.25 -23.02
N ILE A 29 -21.25 11.56 -23.18
CA ILE A 29 -20.52 12.56 -22.39
C ILE A 29 -21.44 13.17 -21.34
N TYR A 30 -20.97 13.22 -20.10
CA TYR A 30 -21.65 13.87 -18.99
C TYR A 30 -20.69 14.85 -18.30
N GLU A 31 -21.21 16.03 -17.98
CA GLU A 31 -20.54 16.94 -17.06
C GLU A 31 -20.96 16.61 -15.63
N LEU A 32 -19.99 16.38 -14.75
CA LEU A 32 -20.25 16.21 -13.33
C LEU A 32 -20.43 17.59 -12.68
N ASN A 33 -21.68 18.04 -12.61
CA ASN A 33 -22.05 19.31 -11.98
C ASN A 33 -22.91 19.10 -10.71
N LYS A 34 -23.33 20.20 -10.06
CA LYS A 34 -24.15 20.16 -8.84
C LYS A 34 -25.46 19.39 -9.03
N ASP A 35 -26.07 19.50 -10.20
CA ASP A 35 -27.33 18.82 -10.51
C ASP A 35 -27.14 17.31 -10.70
N PHE A 36 -26.02 16.90 -11.32
CA PHE A 36 -25.64 15.50 -11.37
C PHE A 36 -25.36 14.94 -9.96
N ALA A 37 -24.69 15.71 -9.12
CA ALA A 37 -24.44 15.34 -7.73
C ALA A 37 -25.72 15.19 -6.90
N ARG A 38 -26.72 16.06 -7.10
CA ARG A 38 -28.07 15.91 -6.50
C ARG A 38 -28.70 14.58 -6.89
N ILE A 39 -28.65 14.21 -8.17
CA ILE A 39 -29.16 12.90 -8.62
C ILE A 39 -28.50 11.76 -7.84
N LEU A 40 -27.17 11.80 -7.69
CA LEU A 40 -26.43 10.77 -6.96
C LEU A 40 -26.73 10.78 -5.45
N GLY A 41 -26.93 11.96 -4.85
CA GLY A 41 -27.31 12.10 -3.44
C GLY A 41 -28.70 11.53 -3.16
N ALA A 42 -29.67 11.86 -4.02
CA ALA A 42 -31.02 11.30 -3.98
C ALA A 42 -31.00 9.76 -4.15
N TYR A 43 -30.15 9.25 -5.03
CA TYR A 43 -29.94 7.80 -5.16
C TYR A 43 -29.33 7.18 -3.90
N ALA A 44 -28.32 7.82 -3.31
CA ALA A 44 -27.68 7.32 -2.11
C ALA A 44 -28.68 7.24 -0.94
N ALA A 45 -29.55 8.23 -0.79
CA ALA A 45 -30.61 8.25 0.22
C ALA A 45 -31.69 7.19 -0.09
N GLU A 46 -32.57 7.50 -1.02
CA GLU A 46 -33.81 6.74 -1.25
C GLU A 46 -33.74 5.86 -2.50
N GLY A 47 -32.58 5.83 -3.14
CA GLY A 47 -32.42 5.15 -4.41
C GLY A 47 -32.49 3.63 -4.31
N SER A 48 -32.94 2.98 -5.38
CA SER A 48 -32.79 1.54 -5.54
C SER A 48 -32.37 1.20 -6.96
N LEU A 49 -31.33 0.39 -7.08
CA LEU A 49 -30.85 -0.17 -8.33
C LEU A 49 -31.07 -1.67 -8.32
N HIS A 50 -31.66 -2.21 -9.38
CA HIS A 50 -31.88 -3.64 -9.52
C HIS A 50 -31.35 -4.11 -10.86
N ILE A 51 -30.40 -5.05 -10.87
CA ILE A 51 -29.97 -5.76 -12.08
C ILE A 51 -30.26 -7.25 -11.88
N ARG A 52 -31.19 -7.81 -12.66
CA ARG A 52 -31.50 -9.25 -12.62
C ARG A 52 -30.57 -10.02 -13.55
N LYS A 53 -29.95 -11.10 -13.05
CA LYS A 53 -29.51 -12.22 -13.89
C LYS A 53 -30.72 -13.15 -14.09
N ARG A 54 -31.27 -13.25 -15.30
CA ARG A 54 -32.24 -14.32 -15.64
C ARG A 54 -31.48 -15.47 -16.29
N LYS A 55 -31.67 -16.70 -15.78
CA LYS A 55 -31.16 -17.92 -16.42
C LYS A 55 -31.57 -17.94 -17.90
N GLY A 56 -30.60 -17.97 -18.80
CA GLY A 56 -30.79 -18.38 -20.20
C GLY A 56 -31.24 -17.33 -21.23
N ILE A 57 -31.52 -16.06 -20.90
CA ILE A 57 -31.88 -15.03 -21.90
C ILE A 57 -31.23 -13.68 -21.56
N SER A 58 -30.51 -13.09 -22.52
CA SER A 58 -29.76 -11.82 -22.46
C SER A 58 -30.62 -10.55 -22.46
N LYS A 59 -31.71 -10.52 -21.66
CA LYS A 59 -32.46 -9.28 -21.41
C LYS A 59 -32.37 -8.89 -19.94
N GLU A 60 -31.44 -7.98 -19.69
CA GLU A 60 -31.14 -7.42 -18.39
C GLU A 60 -32.05 -6.19 -18.14
N GLY A 61 -33.03 -6.36 -17.27
CA GLY A 61 -33.89 -5.25 -16.82
C GLY A 61 -33.20 -4.54 -15.66
N ALA A 62 -32.83 -3.28 -15.87
CA ALA A 62 -32.28 -2.46 -14.81
C ALA A 62 -33.05 -1.15 -14.64
N HIS A 63 -33.42 -0.86 -13.38
CA HIS A 63 -34.22 0.29 -13.00
C HIS A 63 -33.55 0.98 -11.82
N ILE A 64 -33.43 2.31 -11.92
CA ILE A 64 -33.20 3.19 -10.79
C ILE A 64 -34.57 3.69 -10.34
N PHE A 65 -34.79 3.69 -9.03
CA PHE A 65 -35.88 4.38 -8.36
C PHE A 65 -35.26 5.44 -7.45
N ALA A 66 -35.82 6.64 -7.40
CA ALA A 66 -35.72 7.53 -6.23
C ALA A 66 -37.13 7.54 -5.62
N CYS A 67 -37.26 7.30 -4.32
CA CYS A 67 -38.54 7.03 -3.66
C CYS A 67 -38.77 8.01 -2.52
N GLY A 68 -39.62 9.02 -2.71
CA GLY A 68 -39.95 10.01 -1.69
C GLY A 68 -41.45 10.12 -1.42
N HIS A 69 -41.79 10.65 -0.24
CA HIS A 69 -43.16 10.99 0.14
C HIS A 69 -43.60 12.38 -0.36
N ASP A 70 -42.65 13.22 -0.78
CA ASP A 70 -42.91 14.55 -1.36
C ASP A 70 -42.86 14.51 -2.89
N ILE A 71 -44.02 14.72 -3.51
CA ILE A 71 -44.17 14.77 -4.97
C ILE A 71 -43.47 15.99 -5.59
N GLN A 72 -43.37 17.11 -4.88
CA GLN A 72 -42.76 18.34 -5.41
C GLN A 72 -41.25 18.16 -5.58
N SER A 73 -40.56 17.67 -4.55
CA SER A 73 -39.14 17.32 -4.62
C SER A 73 -38.84 16.31 -5.74
N LEU A 74 -39.71 15.31 -5.94
CA LEU A 74 -39.54 14.33 -7.03
C LEU A 74 -39.76 14.92 -8.42
N GLU A 75 -40.71 15.84 -8.60
CA GLU A 75 -40.90 16.54 -9.87
C GLU A 75 -39.72 17.47 -10.18
N GLU A 76 -39.10 18.10 -9.18
CA GLU A 76 -37.86 18.85 -9.36
C GLU A 76 -36.70 17.93 -9.79
N LEU A 77 -36.51 16.81 -9.09
CA LEU A 77 -35.48 15.82 -9.42
C LEU A 77 -35.69 15.24 -10.83
N LYS A 78 -36.95 15.00 -11.23
CA LYS A 78 -37.32 14.56 -12.59
C LYS A 78 -36.93 15.59 -13.65
N LYS A 79 -37.12 16.89 -13.42
CA LYS A 79 -36.66 17.95 -14.34
C LYS A 79 -35.14 17.92 -14.50
N ILE A 80 -34.41 17.75 -13.40
CA ILE A 80 -32.95 17.63 -13.41
C ILE A 80 -32.51 16.40 -14.21
N LEU A 81 -33.09 15.23 -13.92
CA LEU A 81 -32.84 13.98 -14.65
C LEU A 81 -33.13 14.13 -16.14
N ALA A 82 -34.25 14.77 -16.50
CA ALA A 82 -34.66 14.89 -17.89
C ALA A 82 -33.67 15.72 -18.72
N ARG A 83 -33.15 16.81 -18.13
CA ARG A 83 -32.12 17.65 -18.73
C ARG A 83 -30.78 16.93 -18.87
N ILE A 84 -30.32 16.25 -17.81
CA ILE A 84 -29.01 15.57 -17.80
C ILE A 84 -28.97 14.38 -18.77
N PHE A 85 -30.02 13.57 -18.79
CA PHE A 85 -30.09 12.40 -19.66
C PHE A 85 -30.74 12.67 -21.02
N ARG A 86 -31.11 13.94 -21.30
CA ARG A 86 -31.79 14.41 -22.52
C ARG A 86 -32.97 13.52 -22.92
N ARG A 87 -33.83 13.18 -21.95
CA ARG A 87 -34.98 12.27 -22.13
C ARG A 87 -36.05 12.47 -21.06
N ASN A 88 -37.26 12.02 -21.33
CA ASN A 88 -38.32 12.04 -20.33
C ASN A 88 -38.22 10.87 -19.34
N PHE A 89 -38.61 11.15 -18.10
CA PHE A 89 -38.73 10.18 -17.03
C PHE A 89 -40.16 10.16 -16.51
N ASN A 90 -40.65 8.97 -16.19
CA ASN A 90 -41.99 8.80 -15.65
C ASN A 90 -41.93 8.68 -14.13
N VAL A 91 -42.73 9.50 -13.45
CA VAL A 91 -43.06 9.34 -12.04
C VAL A 91 -44.29 8.44 -11.95
N THR A 92 -44.21 7.40 -11.13
CA THR A 92 -45.34 6.47 -10.89
C THR A 92 -45.57 6.34 -9.40
N CYS A 93 -46.82 6.21 -8.96
CA CYS A 93 -47.11 5.82 -7.60
C CYS A 93 -46.71 4.35 -7.39
N SER A 94 -45.96 4.06 -6.32
CA SER A 94 -45.46 2.73 -5.98
C SER A 94 -46.21 2.06 -4.83
N GLY A 95 -47.19 2.74 -4.24
CA GLY A 95 -48.03 2.26 -3.14
C GLY A 95 -48.26 3.32 -2.07
N VAL A 96 -48.91 2.92 -0.98
CA VAL A 96 -49.08 3.71 0.25
C VAL A 96 -48.45 2.92 1.39
N ASP A 97 -47.61 3.58 2.18
CA ASP A 97 -47.11 3.03 3.45
C ASP A 97 -47.50 3.93 4.63
N LYS A 98 -46.95 3.63 5.82
CA LYS A 98 -47.20 4.38 7.06
C LYS A 98 -46.84 5.87 7.01
N ASN A 99 -46.01 6.28 6.04
CA ASN A 99 -45.57 7.65 5.85
C ASN A 99 -46.29 8.34 4.67
N GLY A 100 -47.22 7.64 3.99
CA GLY A 100 -48.06 8.18 2.94
C GLY A 100 -47.86 7.52 1.57
N ARG A 101 -48.26 8.23 0.50
CA ARG A 101 -48.06 7.76 -0.87
C ARG A 101 -46.58 7.77 -1.21
N ASN A 102 -46.09 6.66 -1.74
CA ASN A 102 -44.75 6.56 -2.31
C ASN A 102 -44.80 6.80 -3.80
N PHE A 103 -43.87 7.61 -4.29
CA PHE A 103 -43.69 7.89 -5.70
C PHE A 103 -42.29 7.43 -6.12
N ARG A 104 -42.16 6.96 -7.36
CA ARG A 104 -40.87 6.51 -7.90
C ARG A 104 -40.62 7.07 -9.29
N ILE A 105 -39.40 7.52 -9.54
CA ILE A 105 -38.90 7.83 -10.88
C ILE A 105 -38.33 6.56 -11.49
N LYS A 106 -38.86 6.06 -12.61
CA LYS A 106 -38.37 4.83 -13.26
C LYS A 106 -37.46 5.14 -14.44
N SER A 107 -36.25 4.57 -14.44
CA SER A 107 -35.32 4.63 -15.57
C SER A 107 -35.21 3.31 -16.36
N ASN A 108 -34.44 3.32 -17.46
CA ASN A 108 -34.13 2.13 -18.26
C ASN A 108 -32.76 1.52 -17.90
N SER A 109 -32.44 0.40 -18.55
CA SER A 109 -31.23 -0.34 -18.23
C SER A 109 -29.94 0.46 -18.47
N ALA A 110 -29.88 1.31 -19.51
CA ALA A 110 -28.68 2.09 -19.82
C ALA A 110 -28.25 3.01 -18.66
N VAL A 111 -29.19 3.72 -18.03
CA VAL A 111 -28.89 4.57 -16.87
C VAL A 111 -28.47 3.72 -15.66
N ALA A 112 -29.08 2.56 -15.47
CA ALA A 112 -28.68 1.68 -14.38
C ALA A 112 -27.28 1.07 -14.57
N TYR A 113 -26.87 0.76 -15.81
CA TYR A 113 -25.49 0.37 -16.11
C TYR A 113 -24.51 1.49 -15.82
N LEU A 114 -24.83 2.72 -16.24
CA LEU A 114 -24.04 3.90 -15.93
C LEU A 114 -23.84 4.03 -14.42
N PHE A 115 -24.90 3.95 -13.62
CA PHE A 115 -24.80 4.09 -12.17
C PHE A 115 -23.93 2.98 -11.56
N LYS A 116 -24.19 1.72 -11.91
CA LYS A 116 -23.51 0.61 -11.27
C LYS A 116 -22.05 0.47 -11.70
N PHE A 117 -21.77 0.53 -12.98
CA PHE A 117 -20.47 0.12 -13.52
C PHE A 117 -19.57 1.28 -13.91
N VAL A 118 -20.12 2.47 -14.11
CA VAL A 118 -19.33 3.67 -14.43
C VAL A 118 -19.21 4.56 -13.20
N LEU A 119 -20.34 4.94 -12.58
CA LEU A 119 -20.34 5.87 -11.45
C LEU A 119 -20.03 5.20 -10.11
N ASP A 120 -20.02 3.87 -10.08
CA ASP A 120 -19.68 3.02 -8.93
C ASP A 120 -20.39 3.44 -7.62
N VAL A 121 -21.72 3.60 -7.71
CA VAL A 121 -22.55 4.02 -6.55
C VAL A 121 -23.04 2.85 -5.71
N GLY A 122 -22.63 1.63 -6.05
CA GLY A 122 -23.08 0.40 -5.41
C GLY A 122 -24.56 0.06 -5.63
N GLN A 123 -25.04 -1.00 -4.98
CA GLN A 123 -26.40 -1.52 -5.15
C GLN A 123 -26.99 -2.03 -3.83
N GLY A 124 -28.28 -1.76 -3.60
CA GLY A 124 -29.01 -2.21 -2.42
C GLY A 124 -28.62 -1.44 -1.15
N SER A 125 -29.46 -1.49 -0.12
CA SER A 125 -29.28 -0.64 1.07
C SER A 125 -27.96 -0.85 1.81
N GLN A 126 -27.40 -2.07 1.78
CA GLN A 126 -26.11 -2.40 2.40
C GLN A 126 -24.89 -2.21 1.48
N GLY A 127 -25.12 -2.14 0.16
CA GLY A 127 -24.05 -2.10 -0.84
C GLY A 127 -23.87 -0.75 -1.52
N LYS A 128 -24.71 0.25 -1.25
CA LYS A 128 -24.54 1.63 -1.73
C LYS A 128 -23.23 2.24 -1.25
N GLU A 129 -22.65 3.14 -2.03
CA GLU A 129 -21.48 3.93 -1.62
C GLU A 129 -21.50 5.33 -2.24
N VAL A 130 -20.65 6.22 -1.72
CA VAL A 130 -20.43 7.51 -2.37
C VAL A 130 -19.55 7.27 -3.59
N SER A 131 -20.02 7.70 -4.76
CA SER A 131 -19.23 7.63 -6.00
C SER A 131 -17.83 8.23 -5.82
N PRO A 132 -16.75 7.56 -6.27
CA PRO A 132 -15.41 8.11 -6.25
C PRO A 132 -15.31 9.47 -6.96
N TYR A 133 -16.07 9.65 -8.04
CA TYR A 133 -16.12 10.92 -8.78
C TYR A 133 -16.66 12.07 -7.92
N ILE A 134 -17.61 11.80 -7.02
CA ILE A 134 -18.10 12.81 -6.08
C ILE A 134 -17.04 13.12 -5.03
N LEU A 135 -16.38 12.10 -4.47
CA LEU A 135 -15.32 12.29 -3.47
C LEU A 135 -14.14 13.10 -4.01
N SER A 136 -13.83 12.97 -5.30
CA SER A 136 -12.76 13.75 -5.97
C SER A 136 -13.23 15.08 -6.58
N SER A 137 -14.52 15.42 -6.48
CA SER A 137 -15.07 16.65 -7.06
C SER A 137 -14.86 17.89 -6.18
N SER A 138 -15.17 19.07 -6.72
CA SER A 138 -15.11 20.33 -5.95
C SER A 138 -16.04 20.30 -4.73
N LYS A 139 -15.70 21.07 -3.68
CA LYS A 139 -16.55 21.22 -2.47
C LYS A 139 -18.01 21.58 -2.81
N SER A 140 -18.23 22.35 -3.87
CA SER A 140 -19.57 22.77 -4.28
C SER A 140 -20.43 21.62 -4.84
N ILE A 141 -19.80 20.64 -5.49
CA ILE A 141 -20.45 19.43 -6.04
C ILE A 141 -20.67 18.42 -4.90
N GLN A 142 -19.67 18.21 -4.05
CA GLN A 142 -19.80 17.42 -2.82
C GLN A 142 -20.95 17.91 -1.95
N ARG A 143 -21.04 19.22 -1.72
CA ARG A 143 -22.14 19.84 -0.94
C ARG A 143 -23.50 19.53 -1.53
N ALA A 144 -23.65 19.61 -2.85
CA ALA A 144 -24.91 19.32 -3.53
C ALA A 144 -25.34 17.84 -3.38
N PHE A 145 -24.39 16.90 -3.43
CA PHE A 145 -24.65 15.48 -3.12
C PHE A 145 -25.09 15.31 -1.65
N PHE A 146 -24.32 15.90 -0.73
CA PHE A 146 -24.53 15.72 0.72
C PHE A 146 -25.85 16.34 1.20
N ASP A 147 -26.20 17.52 0.69
CA ASP A 147 -27.50 18.17 0.94
C ASP A 147 -28.64 17.28 0.47
N GLU A 148 -28.56 16.76 -0.77
CA GLU A 148 -29.63 15.94 -1.30
C GLU A 148 -29.77 14.60 -0.55
N TYR A 149 -28.64 14.01 -0.13
CA TYR A 149 -28.67 12.82 0.72
C TYR A 149 -29.35 13.10 2.06
N THR A 150 -28.97 14.19 2.72
CA THR A 150 -29.49 14.56 4.06
C THR A 150 -30.95 15.02 4.03
N LYS A 151 -31.47 15.49 2.89
CA LYS A 151 -32.92 15.72 2.75
C LYS A 151 -33.73 14.43 2.89
N GLY A 152 -33.23 13.31 2.36
CA GLY A 152 -33.93 12.02 2.40
C GLY A 152 -33.69 11.22 3.68
N GLU A 153 -32.45 11.16 4.16
CA GLU A 153 -32.03 10.29 5.28
C GLU A 153 -31.54 11.06 6.52
N GLY A 154 -31.60 12.39 6.49
CA GLY A 154 -31.06 13.26 7.54
C GLY A 154 -32.10 13.81 8.51
N TYR A 155 -31.65 14.07 9.72
CA TYR A 155 -32.39 14.76 10.78
C TYR A 155 -31.53 15.90 11.33
N CYS A 156 -32.12 17.09 11.42
CA CYS A 156 -31.48 18.26 12.03
C CYS A 156 -32.16 18.58 13.37
N ASP A 157 -31.43 18.47 14.48
CA ASP A 157 -31.97 18.84 15.79
C ASP A 157 -31.98 20.37 15.96
N LYS A 158 -33.14 20.97 15.66
CA LYS A 158 -33.37 22.42 15.76
C LYS A 158 -33.43 22.93 17.21
N ARG A 159 -33.44 22.04 18.22
CA ARG A 159 -33.44 22.45 19.64
C ARG A 159 -32.14 23.14 20.05
N ARG A 160 -31.03 22.84 19.36
CA ARG A 160 -29.78 23.60 19.48
C ARG A 160 -29.90 24.87 18.65
N ARG A 161 -30.13 26.00 19.33
CA ARG A 161 -30.28 27.32 18.69
C ARG A 161 -29.01 27.79 17.96
N VAL A 162 -27.85 27.27 18.35
CA VAL A 162 -26.54 27.52 17.73
C VAL A 162 -25.97 26.18 17.24
N ASN A 163 -25.64 26.11 15.95
CA ASN A 163 -25.08 24.94 15.26
C ASN A 163 -25.92 23.65 15.42
N PRO A 164 -27.06 23.52 14.72
CA PRO A 164 -27.92 22.35 14.82
C PRO A 164 -27.14 21.09 14.48
N LEU A 165 -27.35 20.06 15.29
CA LEU A 165 -26.68 18.79 15.10
C LEU A 165 -27.30 18.09 13.87
N LEU A 166 -26.48 17.86 12.85
CA LEU A 166 -26.86 17.06 11.70
C LEU A 166 -26.61 15.59 12.01
N GLU A 167 -27.64 14.78 11.80
CA GLU A 167 -27.61 13.34 11.97
C GLU A 167 -28.14 12.67 10.70
N CYS A 168 -27.59 11.55 10.28
CA CYS A 168 -28.16 10.75 9.20
C CYS A 168 -27.94 9.25 9.44
N THR A 169 -28.71 8.42 8.75
CA THR A 169 -28.63 6.97 8.87
C THR A 169 -28.33 6.29 7.54
N THR A 170 -27.70 5.12 7.58
CA THR A 170 -27.52 4.25 6.41
C THR A 170 -27.32 2.79 6.83
N LYS A 171 -27.69 1.83 5.98
CA LYS A 171 -27.36 0.41 6.18
C LYS A 171 -26.01 0.00 5.56
N SER A 172 -25.41 0.86 4.75
CA SER A 172 -24.14 0.59 4.09
C SER A 172 -22.96 1.14 4.88
N LYS A 173 -22.00 0.27 5.19
CA LYS A 173 -20.74 0.67 5.81
C LYS A 173 -19.93 1.61 4.90
N LYS A 174 -19.83 1.27 3.61
CA LYS A 174 -19.09 2.07 2.62
C LYS A 174 -19.68 3.46 2.45
N LEU A 175 -21.01 3.56 2.40
CA LEU A 175 -21.70 4.85 2.33
C LEU A 175 -21.47 5.67 3.60
N ALA A 176 -21.51 5.05 4.79
CA ALA A 176 -21.19 5.74 6.04
C ALA A 176 -19.76 6.30 6.01
N GLU A 177 -18.79 5.53 5.53
CA GLU A 177 -17.39 5.96 5.42
C GLU A 177 -17.23 7.12 4.43
N GLY A 178 -17.83 7.04 3.24
CA GLY A 178 -17.80 8.11 2.24
C GLY A 178 -18.48 9.41 2.69
N LEU A 179 -19.64 9.30 3.36
CA LEU A 179 -20.33 10.47 3.94
C LEU A 179 -19.51 11.11 5.06
N SER A 180 -18.84 10.30 5.87
CA SER A 180 -17.97 10.78 6.94
C SER A 180 -16.78 11.58 6.36
N LEU A 181 -16.14 11.07 5.31
CA LEU A 181 -15.04 11.76 4.63
C LEU A 181 -15.51 13.09 4.02
N MET A 182 -16.67 13.06 3.35
CA MET A 182 -17.24 14.26 2.74
C MET A 182 -17.62 15.32 3.78
N ALA A 183 -18.18 14.90 4.93
CA ALA A 183 -18.53 15.83 6.00
C ALA A 183 -17.30 16.56 6.56
N ILE A 184 -16.16 15.89 6.67
CA ILE A 184 -14.88 16.53 7.04
C ILE A 184 -14.47 17.53 5.95
N ASN A 185 -14.46 17.13 4.69
CA ASN A 185 -14.06 17.98 3.56
C ASN A 185 -14.94 19.23 3.39
N LEU A 186 -16.22 19.10 3.72
CA LEU A 186 -17.23 20.17 3.68
C LEU A 186 -17.31 20.98 4.98
N ASN A 187 -16.50 20.66 5.98
CA ASN A 187 -16.52 21.29 7.31
C ASN A 187 -17.93 21.26 7.96
N CYS A 188 -18.64 20.14 7.82
CA CYS A 188 -19.97 19.92 8.40
C CYS A 188 -19.92 19.42 9.85
N GLY A 189 -18.75 19.01 10.33
CA GLY A 189 -18.51 18.46 11.66
C GLY A 189 -17.73 17.16 11.62
N LEU A 190 -17.19 16.77 12.77
CA LEU A 190 -16.50 15.50 12.95
C LEU A 190 -17.53 14.35 13.05
N PRO A 191 -17.40 13.32 12.21
CA PRO A 191 -18.35 12.22 12.18
C PRO A 191 -18.17 11.30 13.40
N SER A 192 -19.23 11.15 14.17
CA SER A 192 -19.41 10.11 15.19
C SER A 192 -20.29 9.01 14.60
N ILE A 193 -19.72 7.81 14.44
CA ILE A 193 -20.40 6.67 13.82
C ILE A 193 -20.78 5.66 14.91
N ARG A 194 -22.08 5.36 15.03
CA ARG A 194 -22.61 4.31 15.91
C ARG A 194 -23.31 3.25 15.07
N PHE A 195 -22.92 1.99 15.23
CA PHE A 195 -23.68 0.88 14.66
C PHE A 195 -24.82 0.46 15.59
N ARG A 196 -26.06 0.53 15.11
CA ARG A 196 -27.27 0.09 15.81
C ARG A 196 -27.64 -1.32 15.37
N LYS A 197 -27.44 -2.31 16.25
CA LYS A 197 -27.71 -3.71 15.96
C LYS A 197 -29.17 -3.98 15.60
N GLU A 198 -30.11 -3.34 16.31
CA GLU A 198 -31.57 -3.47 16.14
C GLU A 198 -32.01 -3.30 14.68
N ASN A 199 -31.52 -2.25 14.01
CA ASN A 199 -31.89 -1.92 12.64
C ASN A 199 -30.81 -2.29 11.60
N SER A 200 -29.71 -2.91 12.06
CA SER A 200 -28.51 -3.18 11.27
C SER A 200 -28.08 -1.96 10.45
N SER A 201 -27.98 -0.81 11.11
CA SER A 201 -27.69 0.47 10.47
C SER A 201 -26.59 1.26 11.19
N TYR A 202 -25.90 2.09 10.44
CA TYR A 202 -24.97 3.09 10.91
C TYR A 202 -25.71 4.41 11.11
N GLN A 203 -25.63 4.94 12.31
CA GLN A 203 -26.05 6.29 12.64
C GLN A 203 -24.79 7.18 12.62
N LEU A 204 -24.83 8.24 11.82
CA LEU A 204 -23.78 9.23 11.72
C LEU A 204 -24.26 10.51 12.37
N ARG A 205 -23.44 11.05 13.27
CA ARG A 205 -23.67 12.33 13.93
C ARG A 205 -22.48 13.24 13.66
N PHE A 206 -22.71 14.42 13.09
CA PHE A 206 -21.64 15.36 12.76
C PHE A 206 -21.49 16.36 13.89
N VAL A 207 -20.51 16.10 14.78
CA VAL A 207 -20.23 16.92 15.96
C VAL A 207 -19.45 18.16 15.55
N GLN A 208 -19.86 19.33 16.04
CA GLN A 208 -19.18 20.59 15.73
C GLN A 208 -17.75 20.61 16.27
N TYR A 209 -16.87 21.29 15.52
CA TYR A 209 -15.43 21.34 15.74
C TYR A 209 -15.04 21.99 17.09
N ASP A 210 -15.92 22.77 17.71
CA ASP A 210 -15.52 23.77 18.71
C ASP A 210 -15.14 23.19 20.10
N LEU A 211 -15.50 21.95 20.42
CA LEU A 211 -15.31 21.41 21.79
C LEU A 211 -13.95 20.73 22.03
N ASN A 212 -13.31 20.15 21.00
CA ASN A 212 -12.06 19.37 21.13
C ASN A 212 -11.25 19.29 19.81
N SER A 213 -11.50 20.20 18.86
CA SER A 213 -10.76 20.20 17.59
C SER A 213 -9.88 21.44 17.47
N VAL A 214 -8.78 21.29 16.75
CA VAL A 214 -7.88 22.38 16.37
C VAL A 214 -7.99 22.57 14.87
N LYS A 215 -8.07 23.84 14.47
CA LYS A 215 -8.06 24.24 13.08
C LYS A 215 -6.69 24.79 12.72
N TYR A 216 -6.04 24.17 11.73
CA TYR A 216 -4.81 24.68 11.13
C TYR A 216 -5.07 24.93 9.65
N ARG A 217 -5.09 26.20 9.24
CA ARG A 217 -5.52 26.63 7.91
C ARG A 217 -6.92 26.09 7.58
N ASP A 218 -7.04 25.27 6.53
CA ASP A 218 -8.29 24.65 6.09
C ASP A 218 -8.49 23.22 6.61
N LEU A 219 -7.61 22.75 7.51
CA LEU A 219 -7.66 21.43 8.11
C LEU A 219 -8.20 21.52 9.54
N SER A 220 -9.14 20.64 9.86
CA SER A 220 -9.71 20.50 11.20
C SER A 220 -9.36 19.12 11.73
N GLY A 221 -8.58 19.07 12.82
CA GLY A 221 -8.11 17.84 13.45
C GLY A 221 -8.58 17.72 14.90
N LEU A 222 -8.64 16.49 15.42
CA LEU A 222 -8.87 16.25 16.84
C LEU A 222 -7.55 16.32 17.61
N LEU A 223 -7.57 16.93 18.79
CA LEU A 223 -6.44 16.82 19.70
C LEU A 223 -6.37 15.38 20.27
N PRO A 224 -5.21 14.72 20.23
CA PRO A 224 -5.04 13.45 20.93
C PRO A 224 -5.26 13.65 22.43
N LYS A 225 -6.08 12.78 23.03
CA LYS A 225 -6.35 12.84 24.49
C LYS A 225 -5.17 12.37 25.32
N GLU A 226 -4.41 11.41 24.80
CA GLU A 226 -3.30 10.75 25.46
C GLU A 226 -2.35 10.26 24.37
N ILE A 227 -1.05 10.46 24.57
CA ILE A 227 0.01 9.84 23.78
C ILE A 227 0.75 8.93 24.75
N LYS A 228 0.84 7.64 24.41
CA LYS A 228 1.53 6.64 25.21
C LYS A 228 2.35 5.73 24.32
N GLU A 229 3.53 5.38 24.81
CA GLU A 229 4.29 4.29 24.22
C GLU A 229 3.56 2.97 24.47
N VAL A 230 3.39 2.17 23.44
CA VAL A 230 2.77 0.85 23.53
C VAL A 230 3.75 -0.20 23.04
N LYS A 231 3.81 -1.33 23.74
CA LYS A 231 4.56 -2.48 23.23
C LYS A 231 3.91 -2.98 21.94
N PRO A 232 4.68 -3.24 20.88
CA PRO A 232 4.15 -3.85 19.67
C PRO A 232 3.38 -5.13 20.00
N THR A 233 2.15 -5.25 19.50
CA THR A 233 1.34 -6.46 19.70
C THR A 233 1.83 -7.62 18.84
N ASP A 234 2.56 -7.33 17.78
CA ASP A 234 3.26 -8.27 16.93
C ASP A 234 4.63 -7.69 16.52
N GLY A 235 5.47 -8.53 15.90
CA GLY A 235 6.79 -8.11 15.41
C GLY A 235 6.77 -7.43 14.04
N TYR A 236 5.61 -6.99 13.54
CA TYR A 236 5.44 -6.47 12.19
C TYR A 236 4.85 -5.06 12.18
N VAL A 237 5.52 -4.14 11.49
CA VAL A 237 4.94 -2.84 11.12
C VAL A 237 4.60 -2.86 9.63
N TYR A 238 3.40 -2.40 9.27
CA TYR A 238 2.94 -2.33 7.89
C TYR A 238 3.28 -0.96 7.30
N ASP A 239 4.05 -0.96 6.21
CA ASP A 239 4.31 0.22 5.39
C ASP A 239 3.23 0.26 4.30
N VAL A 240 2.18 1.02 4.52
CA VAL A 240 1.01 1.09 3.62
C VAL A 240 1.18 2.29 2.70
N GLY A 241 1.32 2.07 1.40
CA GLY A 241 1.43 3.15 0.42
C GLY A 241 0.28 3.10 -0.58
N VAL A 242 -0.16 4.27 -1.06
CA VAL A 242 -0.94 4.37 -2.30
C VAL A 242 0.05 4.66 -3.43
N GLU A 243 -0.12 4.04 -4.58
CA GLU A 243 0.76 4.29 -5.73
C GLU A 243 0.73 5.79 -6.10
N GLY A 244 1.91 6.44 -6.10
CA GLY A 244 2.04 7.88 -6.32
C GLY A 244 1.67 8.78 -5.14
N ASN A 245 1.21 8.24 -4.00
CA ASN A 245 0.87 9.03 -2.81
C ASN A 245 1.08 8.24 -1.50
N ASN A 246 1.96 8.72 -0.63
CA ASN A 246 2.22 8.09 0.67
C ASN A 246 1.17 8.44 1.74
N ASN A 247 0.16 9.25 1.41
CA ASN A 247 -0.96 9.56 2.28
C ASN A 247 -2.11 8.60 2.04
N PHE A 248 -2.67 8.07 3.13
CA PHE A 248 -3.88 7.25 3.10
C PHE A 248 -4.78 7.62 4.28
N VAL A 249 -6.08 7.38 4.12
CA VAL A 249 -7.04 7.63 5.19
C VAL A 249 -7.36 6.30 5.85
N CYS A 250 -7.00 6.16 7.12
CA CYS A 250 -7.39 5.00 7.91
C CYS A 250 -8.92 4.98 8.03
N ALA A 251 -9.53 3.87 7.63
CA ALA A 251 -10.98 3.63 7.75
C ALA A 251 -11.49 3.87 9.18
N LYS A 252 -12.81 3.94 9.40
CA LYS A 252 -13.46 4.17 10.72
C LYS A 252 -12.63 5.05 11.67
N GLY A 253 -12.45 6.32 11.30
CA GLY A 253 -11.65 7.28 12.07
C GLY A 253 -11.20 8.43 11.21
N LEU A 254 -11.05 8.19 9.90
CA LEU A 254 -10.67 9.19 8.90
C LEU A 254 -9.39 9.92 9.27
N ILE A 255 -8.48 9.18 9.90
CA ILE A 255 -7.16 9.69 10.26
C ILE A 255 -6.35 9.70 8.97
N LEU A 256 -5.91 10.88 8.56
CA LEU A 256 -4.88 10.99 7.54
C LEU A 256 -3.61 10.38 8.12
N ALA A 257 -3.22 9.25 7.58
CA ALA A 257 -1.98 8.57 7.92
C ALA A 257 -0.98 8.82 6.79
N HIS A 258 0.27 8.96 7.19
CA HIS A 258 1.42 8.99 6.31
C HIS A 258 2.45 8.03 6.89
N ASN A 259 3.22 7.37 6.04
CA ASN A 259 4.33 6.56 6.52
C ASN A 259 5.39 7.46 7.16
N THR A 260 6.19 6.90 8.07
CA THR A 260 7.34 7.62 8.63
C THR A 260 8.23 8.12 7.50
N ASP A 261 8.56 9.41 7.56
CA ASP A 261 9.47 10.06 6.62
C ASP A 261 10.68 10.61 7.37
N GLY A 262 11.82 10.70 6.70
CA GLY A 262 13.09 11.08 7.30
C GLY A 262 13.94 11.89 6.32
N ILE A 263 14.62 12.91 6.86
CA ILE A 263 15.54 13.74 6.09
C ILE A 263 16.96 13.24 6.34
N TYR A 264 17.66 12.88 5.27
CA TYR A 264 19.07 12.50 5.34
C TYR A 264 19.94 13.69 4.95
N VAL A 265 20.93 14.01 5.78
CA VAL A 265 21.87 15.11 5.55
C VAL A 265 23.29 14.55 5.55
N GLY A 266 24.01 14.69 4.44
CA GLY A 266 25.44 14.39 4.40
C GLY A 266 26.24 15.53 5.01
N CYS A 267 26.91 15.30 6.14
CA CYS A 267 27.73 16.32 6.80
C CYS A 267 29.13 16.47 6.19
N SER A 268 29.72 15.39 5.69
CA SER A 268 31.07 15.40 5.12
C SER A 268 31.13 14.69 3.77
N ARG A 269 32.04 15.16 2.91
CA ARG A 269 32.45 14.47 1.69
C ARG A 269 33.51 13.40 1.93
N SER A 270 34.07 13.30 3.14
CA SER A 270 35.14 12.34 3.43
C SER A 270 35.08 11.72 4.81
N ALA A 271 35.31 10.40 4.85
CA ALA A 271 35.52 9.66 6.10
C ALA A 271 36.80 10.11 6.85
N ASN A 272 37.69 10.90 6.23
CA ASN A 272 38.85 11.50 6.91
C ASN A 272 38.48 12.42 8.08
N ASN A 273 37.25 12.95 8.08
CA ASN A 273 36.74 13.77 9.18
C ASN A 273 36.17 12.91 10.33
N LEU A 274 36.23 11.59 10.22
CA LEU A 274 35.76 10.62 11.21
C LEU A 274 36.91 9.69 11.61
N PRO A 275 37.83 10.13 12.49
CA PRO A 275 39.05 9.37 12.79
C PRO A 275 38.83 7.97 13.36
N ALA A 276 37.77 7.74 14.15
CA ALA A 276 37.45 6.43 14.72
C ALA A 276 36.98 5.46 13.63
N PHE A 277 36.05 5.90 12.78
CA PHE A 277 35.58 5.14 11.64
C PHE A 277 36.70 4.86 10.61
N ALA A 278 37.54 5.85 10.30
CA ALA A 278 38.69 5.68 9.39
C ALA A 278 39.68 4.62 9.90
N ARG A 279 39.93 4.56 11.23
CA ARG A 279 40.76 3.51 11.83
C ARG A 279 40.14 2.12 11.64
N CYS A 280 38.82 1.98 11.75
CA CYS A 280 38.12 0.71 11.53
C CYS A 280 38.25 0.19 10.09
N LEU A 281 38.51 1.08 9.13
CA LEU A 281 38.79 0.75 7.73
C LEU A 281 40.29 0.56 7.42
N ASP A 282 41.14 0.56 8.46
CA ASP A 282 42.59 0.43 8.37
C ASP A 282 43.22 1.57 7.54
N ILE A 283 42.78 2.80 7.80
CA ILE A 283 43.24 4.03 7.12
C ILE A 283 43.67 5.07 8.14
N LYS A 284 44.76 5.77 7.83
CA LYS A 284 45.19 6.94 8.61
C LYS A 284 44.35 8.15 8.22
N SER A 285 43.58 8.64 9.19
CA SER A 285 42.73 9.82 9.02
C SER A 285 43.56 11.11 8.99
N SER A 286 43.23 12.01 8.06
CA SER A 286 43.74 13.38 8.03
C SER A 286 42.57 14.36 7.92
N PRO A 287 41.92 14.72 9.05
CA PRO A 287 40.77 15.61 9.06
C PRO A 287 41.10 16.97 8.43
N SER A 288 40.12 17.57 7.74
CA SER A 288 40.27 18.89 7.13
C SER A 288 38.93 19.57 6.93
N ASP A 289 38.89 20.87 7.19
CA ASP A 289 37.66 21.68 7.07
C ASP A 289 37.10 21.69 5.65
N LYS A 290 37.96 21.53 4.64
CA LYS A 290 37.56 21.47 3.23
C LYS A 290 36.59 20.33 2.90
N PHE A 291 36.58 19.27 3.73
CA PHE A 291 35.73 18.11 3.51
C PHE A 291 34.33 18.26 4.13
N TRP A 292 34.10 19.25 5.00
CA TRP A 292 32.78 19.48 5.57
C TRP A 292 31.85 20.12 4.53
N LEU A 293 30.67 19.50 4.36
CA LEU A 293 29.51 20.13 3.71
C LEU A 293 28.77 21.01 4.72
N SER A 294 28.58 20.44 5.92
CA SER A 294 28.03 21.11 7.09
C SER A 294 28.49 20.34 8.32
N GLU A 295 29.01 21.03 9.33
CA GLU A 295 29.38 20.38 10.58
C GLU A 295 28.15 19.77 11.28
N PRO A 296 28.28 18.60 11.95
CA PRO A 296 27.17 18.00 12.68
C PRO A 296 26.56 18.92 13.75
N SER A 297 27.38 19.77 14.39
CA SER A 297 26.95 20.80 15.34
C SER A 297 25.93 21.76 14.70
N LYS A 298 26.20 22.21 13.48
CA LYS A 298 25.32 23.12 12.72
C LYS A 298 24.03 22.42 12.30
N ALA A 299 24.11 21.16 11.89
CA ALA A 299 22.92 20.37 11.57
C ALA A 299 21.99 20.24 12.79
N ASN A 300 22.53 19.93 13.97
CA ASN A 300 21.76 19.86 15.21
C ASN A 300 21.16 21.22 15.61
N GLU A 301 21.87 22.32 15.42
CA GLU A 301 21.35 23.67 15.66
C GLU A 301 20.14 23.98 14.74
N ILE A 302 20.23 23.62 13.45
CA ILE A 302 19.13 23.78 12.49
C ILE A 302 17.92 22.92 12.90
N ILE A 303 18.16 21.70 13.37
CA ILE A 303 17.09 20.81 13.86
C ILE A 303 16.36 21.45 15.04
N GLU A 304 17.08 22.04 16.00
CA GLU A 304 16.42 22.70 17.13
C GLU A 304 15.67 23.98 16.72
N GLN A 305 16.22 24.78 15.80
CA GLN A 305 15.50 25.91 15.23
C GLN A 305 14.20 25.48 14.52
N CYS A 306 14.23 24.36 13.79
CA CYS A 306 13.04 23.76 13.20
C CYS A 306 12.04 23.31 14.28
N ASN A 307 12.51 22.68 15.36
CA ASN A 307 11.68 22.29 16.48
C ASN A 307 10.99 23.50 17.11
N GLU A 308 11.73 24.55 17.45
CA GLU A 308 11.18 25.78 18.02
C GLU A 308 10.14 26.44 17.11
N LYS A 309 10.47 26.55 15.81
CA LYS A 309 9.57 27.10 14.80
C LYS A 309 8.27 26.32 14.73
N TRP A 310 8.34 25.00 14.60
CA TRP A 310 7.15 24.16 14.43
C TRP A 310 6.36 23.99 15.71
N ARG A 311 7.00 23.92 16.88
CA ARG A 311 6.30 23.99 18.18
C ARG A 311 5.45 25.27 18.29
N ARG A 312 5.98 26.41 17.84
CA ARG A 312 5.28 27.70 17.80
C ARG A 312 4.17 27.75 16.76
N GLU A 313 4.46 27.38 15.51
CA GLU A 313 3.48 27.44 14.41
C GLU A 313 2.33 26.44 14.56
N LEU A 314 2.61 25.26 15.11
CA LEU A 314 1.59 24.22 15.36
C LEU A 314 0.90 24.38 16.71
N ASN A 315 1.42 25.26 17.58
CA ASN A 315 1.03 25.34 19.00
C ASN A 315 1.06 23.96 19.68
N TYR A 316 2.11 23.18 19.40
CA TYR A 316 2.26 21.80 19.87
C TYR A 316 3.66 21.62 20.47
N PRO A 317 3.83 21.76 21.80
CA PRO A 317 5.12 21.64 22.47
C PRO A 317 5.79 20.27 22.30
N GLY A 318 5.01 19.22 22.08
CA GLY A 318 5.50 17.85 21.85
C GLY A 318 6.04 17.60 20.45
N PHE A 319 6.04 18.58 19.55
CA PHE A 319 6.72 18.44 18.26
C PHE A 319 8.24 18.36 18.47
N GLY A 320 8.88 17.36 17.86
CA GLY A 320 10.32 17.20 17.86
C GLY A 320 10.78 16.39 16.65
N LEU A 321 11.75 16.92 15.94
CA LEU A 321 12.62 16.20 15.03
C LEU A 321 13.77 15.64 15.86
N GLU A 322 13.93 14.32 15.83
CA GLU A 322 15.03 13.62 16.48
C GLU A 322 16.15 13.40 15.45
N SER A 323 17.40 13.63 15.85
CA SER A 323 18.56 13.32 15.03
C SER A 323 19.11 11.94 15.35
N GLU A 324 19.45 11.19 14.30
CA GLU A 324 20.22 9.96 14.35
C GLU A 324 21.48 10.20 13.50
N ALA A 325 22.66 9.91 14.06
CA ALA A 325 23.94 10.13 13.40
C ALA A 325 24.54 8.79 12.97
N HIS A 326 25.08 8.76 11.75
CA HIS A 326 25.79 7.61 11.20
C HIS A 326 27.12 8.05 10.58
N ASP A 327 28.15 7.21 10.68
CA ASP A 327 29.48 7.55 10.17
C ASP A 327 29.53 7.53 8.64
N ALA A 328 28.90 6.53 8.01
CA ALA A 328 28.74 6.48 6.56
C ALA A 328 27.47 5.76 6.13
N MET A 329 26.94 6.15 4.96
CA MET A 329 25.75 5.51 4.38
C MET A 329 25.89 5.38 2.87
N ILE A 330 25.34 4.29 2.31
CA ILE A 330 25.18 4.10 0.86
C ILE A 330 23.70 3.93 0.55
N PHE A 331 23.15 4.87 -0.21
CA PHE A 331 21.78 4.83 -0.70
C PHE A 331 21.71 4.16 -2.07
N VAL A 332 21.00 3.03 -2.16
CA VAL A 332 20.89 2.27 -3.41
C VAL A 332 19.57 2.57 -4.13
N LYS A 333 18.46 2.48 -3.42
CA LYS A 333 17.10 2.84 -3.89
C LYS A 333 16.30 3.41 -2.71
N HIS A 334 15.14 3.99 -3.00
CA HIS A 334 14.21 4.43 -1.95
C HIS A 334 13.97 3.29 -0.94
N LYS A 335 14.12 3.59 0.37
CA LYS A 335 14.07 2.65 1.51
C LYS A 335 15.01 1.44 1.42
N ASN A 336 16.06 1.49 0.59
CA ASN A 336 17.10 0.46 0.47
C ASN A 336 18.49 1.10 0.56
N TYR A 337 19.11 0.99 1.73
CA TYR A 337 20.39 1.62 2.04
C TYR A 337 21.19 0.79 3.06
N LEU A 338 22.50 1.00 3.06
CA LEU A 338 23.43 0.44 4.03
C LEU A 338 23.94 1.57 4.93
N ILE A 339 24.13 1.22 6.19
CA ILE A 339 24.66 2.09 7.24
C ILE A 339 25.94 1.44 7.74
N PHE A 340 26.96 2.25 7.95
CA PHE A 340 28.25 1.82 8.45
C PHE A 340 28.63 2.74 9.59
N ASP A 341 28.92 2.14 10.74
CA ASP A 341 29.21 2.85 11.98
C ASP A 341 30.43 2.22 12.65
N GLU A 342 31.11 3.01 13.47
CA GLU A 342 32.07 2.54 14.45
C GLU A 342 31.37 2.26 15.78
N GLU A 343 31.41 1.00 16.21
CA GLU A 343 30.84 0.55 17.49
C GLU A 343 31.94 -0.15 18.30
N ASP A 344 32.27 0.38 19.47
CA ASP A 344 33.27 -0.19 20.40
C ASP A 344 34.63 -0.52 19.74
N GLY A 345 35.11 0.37 18.88
CA GLY A 345 36.36 0.24 18.13
C GLY A 345 36.28 -0.68 16.91
N LYS A 346 35.09 -1.11 16.50
CA LYS A 346 34.88 -2.08 15.42
C LYS A 346 33.99 -1.53 14.33
N PHE A 347 34.25 -1.98 13.12
CA PHE A 347 33.37 -1.73 11.97
C PHE A 347 32.05 -2.50 12.15
N SER A 348 30.94 -1.77 12.15
CA SER A 348 29.59 -2.30 12.14
C SER A 348 28.91 -1.95 10.82
N MET A 349 28.12 -2.89 10.28
CA MET A 349 27.30 -2.66 9.09
C MET A 349 25.88 -3.10 9.38
N SER A 350 24.93 -2.20 9.16
CA SER A 350 23.50 -2.51 9.17
C SER A 350 22.86 -2.22 7.81
N THR A 351 21.76 -2.90 7.52
CA THR A 351 21.07 -2.78 6.23
C THR A 351 19.59 -2.50 6.43
N LYS A 352 19.05 -1.57 5.66
CA LYS A 352 17.62 -1.26 5.61
C LYS A 352 17.08 -1.55 4.21
N GLY A 353 15.88 -2.14 4.15
CA GLY A 353 15.20 -2.44 2.90
C GLY A 353 15.19 -3.93 2.52
N ASN A 354 14.23 -4.30 1.68
CA ASN A 354 13.98 -5.70 1.31
C ASN A 354 15.11 -6.28 0.43
N ASN A 355 15.86 -5.45 -0.30
CA ASN A 355 16.98 -5.92 -1.12
C ASN A 355 18.08 -6.60 -0.29
N PHE A 356 18.26 -6.15 0.96
CA PHE A 356 19.27 -6.66 1.88
C PHE A 356 18.71 -7.61 2.93
N LYS A 357 17.38 -7.76 3.04
CA LYS A 357 16.76 -8.73 3.95
C LYS A 357 17.19 -10.15 3.57
N GLY A 358 18.02 -10.71 4.45
CA GLY A 358 18.61 -12.03 4.31
C GLY A 358 18.03 -13.05 5.27
N SER A 359 16.81 -12.92 5.81
CA SER A 359 16.23 -13.95 6.68
C SER A 359 16.05 -15.29 5.96
N ASP A 360 15.86 -15.22 4.64
CA ASP A 360 15.78 -16.38 3.75
C ASP A 360 17.13 -16.82 3.19
N LYS A 361 18.24 -16.17 3.58
CA LYS A 361 19.58 -16.41 3.03
C LYS A 361 20.55 -16.86 4.13
N PRO A 362 21.58 -17.65 3.79
CA PRO A 362 22.57 -18.08 4.77
C PRO A 362 23.45 -16.91 5.20
N ASN A 363 24.02 -16.99 6.40
CA ASN A 363 24.84 -15.92 7.01
C ASN A 363 26.07 -15.56 6.17
N ILE A 364 26.60 -16.49 5.37
CA ILE A 364 27.73 -16.24 4.46
C ILE A 364 27.47 -15.07 3.49
N ALA A 365 26.22 -14.88 3.05
CA ALA A 365 25.87 -13.77 2.16
C ALA A 365 26.01 -12.40 2.85
N ARG A 366 25.67 -12.33 4.15
CA ARG A 366 25.82 -11.11 4.96
C ARG A 366 27.29 -10.83 5.24
N LYS A 367 28.05 -11.86 5.66
CA LYS A 367 29.50 -11.76 5.88
C LYS A 367 30.26 -11.35 4.61
N ALA A 368 29.87 -11.90 3.45
CA ALA A 368 30.45 -11.53 2.17
C ALA A 368 30.13 -10.07 1.81
N LEU A 369 28.87 -9.64 1.96
CA LEU A 369 28.48 -8.24 1.73
C LEU A 369 29.29 -7.28 2.61
N GLU A 370 29.42 -7.57 3.90
CA GLU A 370 30.19 -6.76 4.85
C GLU A 370 31.67 -6.63 4.43
N LYS A 371 32.31 -7.75 4.07
CA LYS A 371 33.69 -7.76 3.56
C LYS A 371 33.85 -6.95 2.27
N ILE A 372 32.90 -7.08 1.34
CA ILE A 372 32.88 -6.30 0.08
C ILE A 372 32.75 -4.81 0.42
N MET A 373 31.79 -4.44 1.27
CA MET A 373 31.54 -3.03 1.60
C MET A 373 32.69 -2.39 2.36
N LYS A 374 33.34 -3.10 3.29
CA LYS A 374 34.54 -2.60 3.97
C LYS A 374 35.63 -2.21 2.97
N LYS A 375 35.89 -3.05 1.96
CA LYS A 375 36.85 -2.77 0.88
C LYS A 375 36.37 -1.62 -0.03
N VAL A 376 35.08 -1.56 -0.37
CA VAL A 376 34.51 -0.49 -1.20
C VAL A 376 34.64 0.87 -0.52
N LEU A 377 34.32 0.96 0.77
CA LEU A 377 34.49 2.19 1.56
C LEU A 377 35.95 2.62 1.63
N LYS A 378 36.87 1.66 1.80
CA LYS A 378 38.32 1.92 1.80
C LYS A 378 38.82 2.53 0.48
N GLU A 379 38.25 2.14 -0.65
CA GLU A 379 38.60 2.69 -1.96
C GLU A 379 37.88 4.01 -2.29
N ASN A 380 36.77 4.31 -1.59
CA ASN A 380 35.88 5.45 -1.87
C ASN A 380 35.70 6.33 -0.63
N LEU A 381 36.80 6.65 0.06
CA LEU A 381 36.78 7.42 1.32
C LEU A 381 36.36 8.87 1.18
N GLN A 382 36.47 9.40 -0.03
CA GLN A 382 36.23 10.81 -0.31
C GLN A 382 35.63 10.95 -1.70
N TRP A 383 34.84 12.01 -1.89
CA TRP A 383 34.29 12.37 -3.18
C TRP A 383 34.24 13.89 -3.33
N GLU A 384 34.23 14.36 -4.57
CA GLU A 384 34.03 15.78 -4.90
C GLU A 384 32.72 15.97 -5.68
N ASP A 385 32.49 15.06 -6.64
CA ASP A 385 31.30 14.98 -7.47
C ASP A 385 30.53 13.67 -7.23
N GLU A 386 29.21 13.78 -7.04
CA GLU A 386 28.35 12.63 -6.77
C GLU A 386 28.30 11.64 -7.93
N ALA A 387 28.26 12.11 -9.18
CA ALA A 387 28.10 11.23 -10.35
C ALA A 387 29.33 10.33 -10.49
N SER A 388 30.52 10.93 -10.38
CA SER A 388 31.81 10.24 -10.40
C SER A 388 31.96 9.28 -9.22
N ALA A 389 31.56 9.70 -8.01
CA ALA A 389 31.57 8.85 -6.83
C ALA A 389 30.67 7.63 -6.96
N ARG A 390 29.45 7.80 -7.50
CA ARG A 390 28.51 6.70 -7.76
C ARG A 390 29.10 5.69 -8.73
N GLU A 391 29.77 6.14 -9.79
CA GLU A 391 30.39 5.25 -10.76
C GLU A 391 31.59 4.50 -10.13
N SER A 392 32.44 5.21 -9.38
CA SER A 392 33.56 4.61 -8.66
C SER A 392 33.10 3.53 -7.67
N VAL A 393 32.05 3.81 -6.88
CA VAL A 393 31.45 2.84 -5.94
C VAL A 393 30.91 1.63 -6.70
N LYS A 394 30.17 1.81 -7.81
CA LYS A 394 29.67 0.69 -8.63
C LYS A 394 30.80 -0.18 -9.18
N GLN A 395 31.86 0.43 -9.70
CA GLN A 395 33.02 -0.28 -10.22
C GLN A 395 33.76 -1.04 -9.13
N SER A 396 33.95 -0.41 -7.96
CA SER A 396 34.55 -1.02 -6.77
C SER A 396 33.74 -2.23 -6.32
N ILE A 397 32.42 -2.10 -6.20
CA ILE A 397 31.54 -3.24 -5.86
C ILE A 397 31.72 -4.37 -6.88
N ARG A 398 31.65 -4.08 -8.19
CA ARG A 398 31.81 -5.11 -9.24
C ARG A 398 33.15 -5.82 -9.15
N ARG A 399 34.26 -5.07 -9.06
CA ARG A 399 35.62 -5.65 -9.01
C ARG A 399 35.85 -6.43 -7.73
N ILE A 400 35.56 -5.84 -6.57
CA ILE A 400 35.76 -6.48 -5.26
C ILE A 400 34.88 -7.72 -5.13
N THR A 401 33.64 -7.68 -5.62
CA THR A 401 32.76 -8.86 -5.61
C THR A 401 33.37 -10.00 -6.41
N ARG A 402 33.84 -9.75 -7.64
CA ARG A 402 34.49 -10.78 -8.47
C ARG A 402 35.73 -11.35 -7.79
N GLN A 403 36.57 -10.48 -7.22
CA GLN A 403 37.80 -10.88 -6.53
C GLN A 403 37.50 -11.74 -5.29
N LEU A 404 36.64 -11.26 -4.39
CA LEU A 404 36.27 -12.01 -3.18
C LEU A 404 35.60 -13.33 -3.52
N ILE A 405 34.80 -13.38 -4.57
CA ILE A 405 34.18 -14.62 -5.04
C ILE A 405 35.22 -15.60 -5.59
N SER A 406 36.21 -15.13 -6.35
CA SER A 406 37.30 -16.01 -6.80
C SER A 406 38.15 -16.56 -5.65
N GLU A 407 38.41 -15.75 -4.63
CA GLU A 407 39.27 -16.05 -3.48
C GLU A 407 38.53 -16.71 -2.30
N LEU A 408 37.19 -16.79 -2.36
CA LEU A 408 36.35 -17.35 -1.30
C LEU A 408 36.70 -18.83 -1.12
N ASP A 409 37.50 -19.10 -0.10
CA ASP A 409 37.77 -20.44 0.40
C ASP A 409 36.68 -20.81 1.41
N PHE A 410 35.98 -21.90 1.11
CA PHE A 410 34.89 -22.41 1.94
C PHE A 410 35.36 -23.56 2.85
N SER A 411 36.62 -23.98 2.77
CA SER A 411 37.17 -25.07 3.58
C SER A 411 37.25 -24.72 5.07
N ASP A 412 37.44 -23.44 5.40
CA ASP A 412 37.54 -22.91 6.77
C ASP A 412 36.23 -22.29 7.31
N LEU A 413 35.11 -22.41 6.57
CA LEU A 413 33.85 -21.82 6.99
C LEU A 413 33.10 -22.71 8.00
N ASP A 414 32.56 -22.07 9.04
CA ASP A 414 31.64 -22.71 9.96
C ASP A 414 30.36 -23.12 9.20
N ILE A 415 29.85 -24.31 9.49
CA ILE A 415 28.60 -24.81 8.90
C ILE A 415 27.41 -23.90 9.25
N GLU A 416 27.47 -23.20 10.39
CA GLU A 416 26.47 -22.20 10.77
C GLU A 416 26.42 -21.01 9.79
N ASP A 417 27.50 -20.72 9.06
CA ASP A 417 27.51 -19.69 8.02
C ASP A 417 26.77 -20.11 6.75
N LEU A 418 26.69 -21.41 6.52
CA LEU A 418 26.01 -22.03 5.38
C LEU A 418 24.54 -22.37 5.71
N THR A 419 24.14 -22.20 6.97
CA THR A 419 22.86 -22.67 7.48
C THR A 419 21.69 -21.78 7.07
N LEU A 420 20.60 -22.42 6.66
CA LEU A 420 19.30 -21.84 6.35
C LEU A 420 18.26 -22.38 7.34
N VAL A 421 17.60 -21.50 8.10
CA VAL A 421 16.58 -21.91 9.07
C VAL A 421 15.19 -21.80 8.45
N GLN A 422 14.46 -22.91 8.37
CA GLN A 422 13.08 -22.91 7.86
C GLN A 422 12.14 -23.79 8.69
N SER A 423 10.89 -23.37 8.80
CA SER A 423 9.82 -24.18 9.37
C SER A 423 9.21 -25.09 8.31
N VAL A 424 9.07 -26.36 8.64
CA VAL A 424 8.42 -27.39 7.81
C VAL A 424 7.20 -27.91 8.56
N GLN A 425 6.04 -27.92 7.91
CA GLN A 425 4.81 -28.47 8.46
C GLN A 425 4.47 -29.81 7.78
N PRO A 426 3.53 -30.60 8.34
CA PRO A 426 3.11 -31.86 7.73
C PRO A 426 2.65 -31.64 6.28
N SER A 427 2.99 -32.56 5.37
CA SER A 427 2.71 -32.42 3.93
C SER A 427 1.26 -32.04 3.62
N ARG A 428 0.32 -32.72 4.29
CA ARG A 428 -1.15 -32.49 4.19
C ARG A 428 -1.63 -31.08 4.55
N ARG A 429 -0.82 -30.25 5.23
CA ARG A 429 -1.18 -28.88 5.60
C ARG A 429 -0.79 -27.85 4.54
N TYR A 430 0.03 -28.22 3.56
CA TYR A 430 0.31 -27.35 2.43
C TYR A 430 -0.83 -27.36 1.43
N LYS A 431 -1.16 -26.20 0.88
CA LYS A 431 -2.15 -26.07 -0.19
C LYS A 431 -1.66 -26.86 -1.43
N PRO A 432 -2.50 -27.73 -2.03
CA PRO A 432 -2.17 -28.39 -3.30
C PRO A 432 -2.02 -27.40 -4.46
N ASN A 433 -1.36 -27.83 -5.53
CA ASN A 433 -1.31 -27.10 -6.79
C ASN A 433 -2.73 -27.02 -7.41
N PRO A 434 -3.00 -26.09 -8.35
CA PRO A 434 -4.31 -25.95 -8.99
C PRO A 434 -4.85 -27.23 -9.65
N ASN A 435 -3.97 -28.11 -10.11
CA ASN A 435 -4.30 -29.41 -10.70
C ASN A 435 -4.51 -30.53 -9.64
N GLY A 436 -4.53 -30.20 -8.35
CA GLY A 436 -4.70 -31.15 -7.25
C GLY A 436 -3.43 -31.92 -6.85
N SER A 437 -2.32 -31.75 -7.56
CA SER A 437 -1.04 -32.40 -7.21
C SER A 437 -0.42 -31.82 -5.94
N ILE A 438 0.44 -32.61 -5.28
CA ILE A 438 1.20 -32.19 -4.11
C ILE A 438 2.08 -30.98 -4.47
N SER A 439 2.08 -29.96 -3.62
CA SER A 439 2.93 -28.78 -3.81
C SER A 439 4.40 -29.11 -3.53
N VAL A 440 5.32 -28.29 -4.06
CA VAL A 440 6.78 -28.43 -3.84
C VAL A 440 7.11 -28.54 -2.34
N PHE A 441 6.45 -27.73 -1.50
CA PHE A 441 6.64 -27.77 -0.04
C PHE A 441 6.08 -29.05 0.61
N GLY A 442 4.97 -29.60 0.09
CA GLY A 442 4.44 -30.89 0.54
C GLY A 442 5.31 -32.07 0.11
N ALA A 443 5.86 -32.03 -1.11
CA ALA A 443 6.79 -33.03 -1.61
C ALA A 443 8.09 -33.02 -0.79
N ARG A 444 8.62 -31.82 -0.49
CA ARG A 444 9.75 -31.66 0.44
C ARG A 444 9.46 -32.27 1.81
N ALA A 445 8.29 -31.99 2.40
CA ALA A 445 7.96 -32.53 3.71
C ALA A 445 7.98 -34.07 3.71
N ASN A 446 7.40 -34.70 2.68
CA ASN A 446 7.45 -36.17 2.53
C ASN A 446 8.88 -36.69 2.33
N ALA A 447 9.70 -35.97 1.56
CA ALA A 447 11.09 -36.35 1.34
C ALA A 447 11.92 -36.22 2.62
N LEU A 448 11.68 -35.17 3.42
CA LEU A 448 12.29 -35.00 4.72
C LEU A 448 11.91 -36.11 5.67
N GLU A 449 10.63 -36.49 5.80
CA GLU A 449 10.18 -37.61 6.66
C GLU A 449 10.96 -38.91 6.41
N ARG A 450 11.42 -39.14 5.17
CA ARG A 450 12.28 -40.28 4.81
C ARG A 450 13.71 -40.11 5.32
N VAL A 451 14.26 -38.89 5.31
CA VAL A 451 15.60 -38.55 5.81
C VAL A 451 15.66 -38.62 7.34
N ILE A 452 14.67 -38.04 8.03
CA ILE A 452 14.58 -38.05 9.52
C ILE A 452 14.09 -39.40 10.07
N GLY A 453 13.53 -40.27 9.23
CA GLY A 453 12.97 -41.56 9.64
C GLY A 453 11.69 -41.47 10.49
N THR A 454 11.12 -40.27 10.68
CA THR A 454 9.91 -40.05 11.49
C THR A 454 8.95 -39.05 10.83
N PRO A 455 7.62 -39.20 11.03
CA PRO A 455 6.64 -38.26 10.48
C PRO A 455 6.70 -36.88 11.14
N ILE A 456 6.58 -35.81 10.34
CA ILE A 456 6.45 -34.44 10.83
C ILE A 456 4.99 -34.22 11.24
N LYS A 457 4.71 -34.17 12.54
CA LYS A 457 3.34 -34.04 13.08
C LYS A 457 2.87 -32.59 13.24
N THR A 458 3.80 -31.68 13.53
CA THR A 458 3.57 -30.25 13.75
C THR A 458 4.60 -29.41 12.99
N ALA A 459 4.33 -28.12 12.83
CA ALA A 459 5.31 -27.21 12.24
C ALA A 459 6.59 -27.21 13.09
N THR A 460 7.71 -27.59 12.47
CA THR A 460 8.99 -27.82 13.14
C THR A 460 10.07 -27.02 12.41
N LYS A 461 10.93 -26.32 13.17
CA LYS A 461 12.06 -25.59 12.60
C LYS A 461 13.24 -26.54 12.39
N PHE A 462 13.83 -26.46 11.21
CA PHE A 462 15.02 -27.21 10.84
C PHE A 462 16.12 -26.25 10.41
N LYS A 463 17.36 -26.63 10.69
CA LYS A 463 18.57 -26.02 10.13
C LYS A 463 18.98 -26.82 8.90
N PHE A 464 19.11 -26.16 7.76
CA PHE A 464 19.42 -26.78 6.49
C PHE A 464 20.74 -26.30 5.91
N VAL A 465 21.41 -27.16 5.16
CA VAL A 465 22.44 -26.79 4.18
C VAL A 465 22.02 -27.23 2.78
N VAL A 466 22.57 -26.59 1.75
CA VAL A 466 22.33 -26.94 0.36
C VAL A 466 23.37 -27.95 -0.09
N THR A 467 22.92 -29.13 -0.51
CA THR A 467 23.81 -30.23 -0.93
C THR A 467 23.82 -30.41 -2.45
N LYS A 468 24.79 -31.19 -2.94
CA LYS A 468 24.98 -31.51 -4.37
C LYS A 468 23.82 -32.36 -4.91
N LYS A 469 23.23 -33.22 -4.07
CA LYS A 469 22.14 -34.15 -4.41
C LYS A 469 20.79 -33.68 -3.84
N PRO A 470 19.67 -33.93 -4.53
CA PRO A 470 18.35 -33.58 -4.00
C PRO A 470 17.95 -34.50 -2.83
N LEU A 471 16.93 -34.08 -2.08
CA LEU A 471 16.26 -34.90 -1.09
C LEU A 471 15.67 -36.17 -1.76
N PRO A 472 15.62 -37.30 -1.04
CA PRO A 472 15.23 -38.57 -1.62
C PRO A 472 13.75 -38.57 -2.04
N GLY A 473 13.47 -39.09 -3.23
CA GLY A 473 12.10 -39.23 -3.75
C GLY A 473 11.55 -38.02 -4.49
N ILE A 474 12.36 -36.98 -4.73
CA ILE A 474 11.98 -35.86 -5.62
C ILE A 474 12.27 -36.25 -7.07
N THR A 475 11.24 -36.31 -7.92
CA THR A 475 11.35 -36.82 -9.30
C THR A 475 11.89 -35.79 -10.30
N HIS A 476 11.60 -34.50 -10.09
CA HIS A 476 12.02 -33.41 -10.97
C HIS A 476 12.62 -32.27 -10.13
N PRO A 477 13.80 -32.48 -9.52
CA PRO A 477 14.37 -31.53 -8.57
C PRO A 477 14.80 -30.23 -9.27
N THR A 478 14.60 -29.11 -8.59
CA THR A 478 15.01 -27.78 -9.04
C THR A 478 15.92 -27.10 -8.02
N LYS A 479 17.07 -26.61 -8.49
CA LYS A 479 18.04 -25.88 -7.67
C LYS A 479 18.04 -24.41 -8.07
N SER A 480 17.14 -23.62 -7.50
CA SER A 480 17.13 -22.17 -7.74
C SER A 480 18.28 -21.47 -7.00
N GLY A 481 18.79 -20.36 -7.54
CA GLY A 481 19.82 -19.54 -6.88
C GLY A 481 19.33 -18.76 -5.65
N VAL A 482 18.04 -18.82 -5.34
CA VAL A 482 17.42 -18.06 -4.23
C VAL A 482 16.90 -18.99 -3.14
N LYS A 483 16.20 -20.06 -3.50
CA LYS A 483 15.64 -21.07 -2.58
C LYS A 483 15.70 -22.46 -3.23
N PRO A 484 16.79 -23.22 -3.06
CA PRO A 484 16.98 -24.53 -3.69
C PRO A 484 16.29 -25.62 -2.85
N ILE A 485 14.98 -25.51 -2.69
CA ILE A 485 14.18 -26.26 -1.71
C ILE A 485 14.42 -27.76 -1.76
N ASP A 486 14.55 -28.31 -2.96
CA ASP A 486 14.70 -29.75 -3.20
C ASP A 486 16.08 -30.28 -2.79
N TYR A 487 17.05 -29.40 -2.50
CA TYR A 487 18.43 -29.72 -2.16
C TYR A 487 18.80 -29.29 -0.73
N MET A 488 17.81 -28.89 0.08
CA MET A 488 18.02 -28.46 1.46
C MET A 488 17.98 -29.67 2.40
N TYR A 489 19.14 -30.15 2.85
CA TYR A 489 19.27 -31.26 3.80
C TYR A 489 19.39 -30.76 5.25
N PRO A 490 18.69 -31.40 6.21
CA PRO A 490 18.88 -31.10 7.63
C PRO A 490 20.32 -31.35 8.05
N ILE A 491 20.93 -30.40 8.77
CA ILE A 491 22.33 -30.50 9.19
C ILE A 491 22.57 -31.73 10.06
N ASP A 492 21.63 -32.03 10.97
CA ASP A 492 21.73 -33.16 11.90
C ASP A 492 21.68 -34.52 11.20
N HIS A 493 21.34 -34.55 9.90
CA HIS A 493 21.24 -35.75 9.07
C HIS A 493 22.20 -35.71 7.87
N LEU A 494 23.20 -34.80 7.90
CA LEU A 494 24.25 -34.74 6.90
C LEU A 494 25.43 -35.63 7.35
N GLU A 495 25.62 -36.76 6.69
CA GLU A 495 26.68 -37.72 7.04
C GLU A 495 28.08 -37.25 6.63
N ASP A 496 28.19 -36.58 5.48
CA ASP A 496 29.46 -36.08 4.94
C ASP A 496 29.35 -34.60 4.52
N ARG A 497 30.22 -33.76 5.09
CA ARG A 497 30.33 -32.33 4.74
C ARG A 497 30.71 -32.11 3.28
N SER A 498 31.39 -33.07 2.64
CA SER A 498 31.75 -32.98 1.22
C SER A 498 30.52 -32.93 0.30
N GLU A 499 29.34 -33.33 0.79
CA GLU A 499 28.09 -33.26 0.04
C GLU A 499 27.55 -31.83 -0.10
N ILE A 500 28.03 -30.88 0.69
CA ILE A 500 27.60 -29.48 0.61
C ILE A 500 27.99 -28.89 -0.76
N ASP A 501 27.05 -28.19 -1.40
CA ASP A 501 27.26 -27.58 -2.70
C ASP A 501 27.87 -26.18 -2.57
N LEU A 502 29.17 -26.13 -2.30
CA LEU A 502 29.93 -24.88 -2.14
C LEU A 502 29.89 -23.99 -3.39
N ARG A 503 29.78 -24.61 -4.59
CA ARG A 503 29.63 -23.87 -5.84
C ARG A 503 28.32 -23.09 -5.87
N TRP A 504 27.22 -23.72 -5.45
CA TRP A 504 25.93 -23.04 -5.34
C TRP A 504 25.98 -21.86 -4.38
N TYR A 505 26.63 -21.98 -3.21
CA TYR A 505 26.77 -20.87 -2.28
C TYR A 505 27.55 -19.70 -2.89
N LYS A 506 28.63 -19.99 -3.63
CA LYS A 506 29.41 -18.99 -4.35
C LYS A 506 28.57 -18.22 -5.38
N GLU A 507 27.81 -18.94 -6.20
CA GLU A 507 26.89 -18.35 -7.19
C GLU A 507 25.75 -17.56 -6.51
N MET A 508 25.21 -18.06 -5.39
CA MET A 508 24.16 -17.39 -4.63
C MET A 508 24.65 -16.07 -4.04
N VAL A 509 25.85 -16.03 -3.45
CA VAL A 509 26.47 -14.78 -2.96
C VAL A 509 26.64 -13.80 -4.12
N GLU A 510 27.12 -14.25 -5.27
CA GLU A 510 27.28 -13.39 -6.45
C GLU A 510 25.96 -12.75 -6.88
N ASN A 511 24.92 -13.58 -7.02
CA ASN A 511 23.60 -13.15 -7.43
C ASN A 511 22.94 -12.24 -6.39
N PHE A 512 23.18 -12.49 -5.11
CA PHE A 512 22.71 -11.63 -4.02
C PHE A 512 23.30 -10.23 -4.14
N ILE A 513 24.62 -10.10 -4.31
CA ILE A 513 25.27 -8.79 -4.43
C ILE A 513 24.81 -8.07 -5.71
N LYS A 514 24.77 -8.77 -6.84
CA LYS A 514 24.26 -8.20 -8.11
C LYS A 514 22.83 -7.69 -7.98
N GLY A 515 21.94 -8.50 -7.39
CA GLY A 515 20.55 -8.15 -7.17
C GLY A 515 20.37 -6.99 -6.17
N ALA A 516 21.16 -6.97 -5.10
CA ALA A 516 21.10 -5.94 -4.07
C ALA A 516 21.41 -4.55 -4.62
N PHE A 517 22.42 -4.45 -5.50
CA PHE A 517 22.90 -3.19 -6.08
C PHE A 517 22.39 -2.91 -7.51
N GLY A 518 21.60 -3.81 -8.10
CA GLY A 518 21.09 -3.65 -9.47
C GLY A 518 22.18 -3.60 -10.54
N LEU A 519 23.24 -4.38 -10.38
CA LEU A 519 24.38 -4.38 -11.30
C LEU A 519 24.05 -5.24 -12.53
N GLU A 520 23.79 -4.61 -13.68
CA GLU A 520 23.61 -5.33 -14.95
C GLU A 520 24.91 -6.05 -15.38
N GLY A 521 24.78 -7.25 -15.97
CA GLY A 521 25.89 -7.90 -16.68
C GLY A 521 26.15 -9.40 -16.44
N VAL A 522 25.37 -10.15 -15.65
CA VAL A 522 25.42 -11.64 -15.66
C VAL A 522 24.05 -12.23 -15.30
N ASN A 523 23.42 -12.77 -16.33
CA ASN A 523 22.19 -13.55 -16.45
C ASN A 523 20.79 -12.92 -16.45
N ARG A 524 20.11 -13.29 -17.54
CA ARG A 524 18.75 -13.02 -17.97
C ARG A 524 17.75 -13.49 -16.91
N GLY A 525 17.02 -12.53 -16.39
CA GLY A 525 15.85 -12.75 -15.58
C GLY A 525 15.19 -11.40 -15.39
N VAL A 526 14.59 -10.88 -16.48
CA VAL A 526 13.69 -9.73 -16.38
C VAL A 526 12.61 -10.13 -15.38
N GLN A 527 12.73 -9.63 -14.15
CA GLN A 527 11.66 -9.69 -13.19
C GLN A 527 10.61 -8.69 -13.68
N ARG A 528 9.76 -9.15 -14.62
CA ARG A 528 8.59 -8.39 -15.04
C ARG A 528 7.67 -8.27 -13.84
N GLY A 529 7.38 -7.04 -13.45
CA GLY A 529 6.38 -6.76 -12.44
C GLY A 529 5.01 -7.22 -12.93
N LEU A 530 4.09 -7.47 -12.00
CA LEU A 530 2.68 -7.77 -12.31
C LEU A 530 2.00 -6.68 -13.16
N ALA A 531 2.60 -5.50 -13.26
CA ALA A 531 2.16 -4.38 -14.10
C ALA A 531 2.30 -4.64 -15.61
N ASP A 532 3.10 -5.62 -16.04
CA ASP A 532 3.25 -5.98 -17.46
C ASP A 532 2.29 -7.12 -17.90
N TRP A 533 1.36 -7.53 -17.02
CA TRP A 533 0.37 -8.60 -17.26
C TRP A 533 -1.09 -8.13 -17.16
N MET A 534 -1.32 -6.84 -16.89
CA MET A 534 -2.61 -6.16 -17.04
C MET A 534 -2.50 -5.14 -18.17
#